data_AF-A0A3M2CG38-F1
#
_entry.id   AF-A0A3M2CG38-F1
#
_cell.length_a   1.000
_cell.length_b   1.000
_cell.length_c   1.000
_cell.angle_alpha   90.00
_cell.angle_beta   90.00
_cell.angle_gamma   90.00
#
_symmetry.space_group_name_H-M   'P 1'
#
loop_
_entity.id
_entity.type
_entity.pdbx_description
1 polymer ?
#
loop_
_entity_poly.entity_id
_entity_poly.type
_entity_poly.pdbx_seq_one_letter_code
_entity_poly.pdbx_strand_id
1 'polypeptide(L)'
;MKLRKIRQRLTYLTVVAVLGGCVWFFSTNTGPVAMWFRSLFFRARAHAVNPVPIKPLGNVQAAQACRENLQRIQTAKRRVAEKRATTTGVATWEEVLREMYPQYASRRFDPTFVQQLMPRCPAGGVYELGRLEELAKCSVGANGTVDSADDHVIYR
;
A
#
# COMPACT_ATOMS: atom_id res chain seq x y z
N MET A 1 44.50 -58.25 -26.70
CA MET A 1 43.07 -57.85 -26.51
C MET A 1 42.54 -57.98 -25.07
N LYS A 2 43.05 -58.89 -24.22
CA LYS A 2 42.52 -59.13 -22.85
C LYS A 2 42.79 -57.99 -21.83
N LEU A 3 43.93 -57.32 -21.91
CA LEU A 3 44.34 -56.25 -20.96
C LEU A 3 43.48 -54.98 -21.01
N ARG A 4 42.98 -54.58 -22.19
CA ARG A 4 42.09 -53.41 -22.35
C ARG A 4 40.72 -53.62 -21.69
N LYS A 5 40.14 -54.83 -21.81
CA LYS A 5 38.86 -55.17 -21.16
C LYS A 5 38.95 -55.17 -19.64
N ILE A 6 40.10 -55.57 -19.07
CA ILE A 6 40.30 -55.57 -17.61
C ILE A 6 40.42 -54.13 -17.09
N ARG A 7 41.19 -53.27 -17.75
CA ARG A 7 41.28 -51.84 -17.40
C ARG A 7 39.92 -51.15 -17.43
N GLN A 8 39.14 -51.35 -18.50
CA GLN A 8 37.81 -50.74 -18.63
C GLN A 8 36.84 -51.18 -17.52
N ARG A 9 36.89 -52.46 -17.11
CA ARG A 9 36.09 -52.97 -15.98
C ARG A 9 36.53 -52.37 -14.65
N LEU A 10 37.83 -52.20 -14.44
CA LEU A 10 38.35 -51.55 -13.24
C LEU A 10 37.91 -50.09 -13.16
N THR A 11 37.99 -49.34 -14.26
CA THR A 11 37.55 -47.94 -14.33
C THR A 11 36.05 -47.82 -14.06
N TYR A 12 35.24 -48.71 -14.63
CA TYR A 12 33.81 -48.74 -14.38
C TYR A 12 33.49 -49.01 -12.90
N LEU A 13 34.16 -49.98 -12.27
CA LEU A 13 33.98 -50.27 -10.85
C LEU A 13 34.38 -49.09 -9.96
N THR A 14 35.47 -48.39 -10.28
CA THR A 14 35.87 -47.18 -9.54
C THR A 14 34.86 -46.06 -9.66
N VAL A 15 34.31 -45.83 -10.87
CA VAL A 15 33.30 -44.78 -11.08
C VAL A 15 32.01 -45.11 -10.32
N VAL A 16 31.56 -46.37 -10.36
CA VAL A 16 30.37 -46.80 -9.63
C VAL A 16 30.57 -46.68 -8.12
N ALA A 17 31.76 -47.03 -7.60
CA ALA A 17 32.08 -46.88 -6.18
C ALA A 17 32.11 -45.41 -5.73
N VAL A 18 32.67 -44.51 -6.54
CA VAL A 18 32.68 -43.07 -6.25
C VAL A 18 31.26 -42.50 -6.25
N LEU A 19 30.45 -42.84 -7.26
CA LEU A 19 29.06 -42.39 -7.34
C LEU A 19 28.22 -42.93 -6.16
N GLY A 20 28.40 -44.20 -5.81
CA GLY A 20 27.75 -44.80 -4.65
C GLY A 20 28.16 -44.13 -3.33
N GLY A 21 29.45 -43.83 -3.17
CA GLY A 21 29.98 -43.09 -2.03
C GLY A 21 29.42 -41.67 -1.91
N CYS A 22 29.29 -40.94 -3.02
CA CYS A 22 28.68 -39.62 -3.06
C CYS A 22 27.20 -39.67 -2.63
N VAL A 23 26.43 -40.63 -3.14
CA VAL A 23 25.00 -40.79 -2.78
C VAL A 23 24.85 -41.14 -1.30
N TRP A 24 25.67 -42.05 -0.78
CA TRP A 24 25.63 -42.44 0.63
C TRP A 24 26.02 -41.30 1.58
N PHE A 25 27.05 -40.53 1.22
CA PHE A 25 27.46 -39.34 1.98
C PHE A 25 26.38 -38.27 1.99
N PHE A 26 25.71 -38.03 0.86
CA PHE A 26 24.63 -37.05 0.77
C PHE A 26 23.37 -37.50 1.53
N SER A 27 23.10 -38.82 1.58
CA SER A 27 21.98 -39.39 2.34
C SER A 27 22.16 -39.33 3.85
N THR A 28 23.40 -39.44 4.35
CA THR A 28 23.68 -39.47 5.79
C THR A 28 23.94 -38.09 6.37
N ASN A 29 24.36 -37.12 5.55
CA ASN A 29 24.78 -35.79 5.98
C ASN A 29 23.80 -34.67 5.53
N THR A 30 22.49 -34.94 5.62
CA THR A 30 21.42 -34.03 5.17
C THR A 30 21.16 -32.86 6.12
N GLY A 31 21.47 -33.02 7.42
CA GLY A 31 21.21 -32.01 8.45
C GLY A 31 21.92 -30.66 8.23
N PRO A 32 23.26 -30.63 8.02
CA PRO A 32 24.00 -29.38 7.84
C PRO A 32 23.64 -28.64 6.56
N VAL A 33 23.38 -29.38 5.49
CA VAL A 33 23.03 -28.82 4.17
C VAL A 33 21.66 -28.15 4.24
N ALA A 34 20.67 -28.80 4.86
CA ALA A 34 19.34 -28.23 5.06
C ALA A 34 19.38 -26.96 5.94
N MET A 35 20.23 -26.94 6.98
CA MET A 35 20.42 -25.77 7.84
C MET A 35 21.03 -24.58 7.07
N TRP A 36 22.00 -24.85 6.20
CA TRP A 36 22.64 -23.81 5.37
C TRP A 36 21.64 -23.16 4.40
N PHE A 37 20.86 -23.97 3.67
CA PHE A 37 19.80 -23.48 2.79
C PHE A 37 18.73 -22.68 3.53
N ARG A 38 18.33 -23.14 4.73
CA ARG A 38 17.36 -22.44 5.57
C ARG A 38 17.90 -21.07 6.02
N SER A 39 19.18 -20.97 6.36
CA SER A 39 19.81 -19.69 6.75
C SER A 39 19.84 -18.68 5.58
N LEU A 40 20.14 -19.15 4.37
CA LEU A 40 20.14 -18.33 3.16
C LEU A 40 18.73 -17.86 2.81
N PHE A 41 17.75 -18.75 2.90
CA PHE A 41 16.35 -18.41 2.65
C PHE A 41 15.84 -17.32 3.60
N PHE A 42 16.17 -17.41 4.90
CA PHE A 42 15.77 -16.38 5.86
C PHE A 42 16.51 -15.05 5.67
N ARG A 43 17.80 -15.08 5.32
CA ARG A 43 18.56 -13.85 4.99
C ARG A 43 18.02 -13.17 3.73
N ALA A 44 17.69 -13.93 2.69
CA ALA A 44 17.08 -13.40 1.48
C ALA A 44 15.71 -12.76 1.76
N ARG A 45 14.88 -13.37 2.61
CA ARG A 45 13.62 -12.75 3.06
C ARG A 45 13.83 -11.47 3.85
N ALA A 46 14.80 -11.43 4.77
CA ALA A 46 15.09 -10.22 5.54
C ALA A 46 15.52 -9.03 4.65
N HIS A 47 16.26 -9.29 3.57
CA HIS A 47 16.60 -8.25 2.59
C HIS A 47 15.45 -7.85 1.66
N ALA A 48 14.44 -8.71 1.49
CA ALA A 48 13.26 -8.42 0.66
C ALA A 48 12.16 -7.65 1.42
N VAL A 49 12.17 -7.65 2.75
CA VAL A 49 11.28 -6.80 3.54
C VAL A 49 11.88 -5.40 3.58
N ASN A 50 11.39 -4.50 2.72
CA ASN A 50 11.65 -3.09 2.89
C ASN A 50 11.06 -2.67 4.25
N PRO A 51 11.87 -2.24 5.24
CA PRO A 51 11.32 -1.68 6.46
C PRO A 51 10.48 -0.46 6.06
N VAL A 52 9.19 -0.47 6.37
CA VAL A 52 8.33 0.71 6.23
C VAL A 52 8.99 1.81 7.06
N PRO A 53 9.32 2.98 6.47
CA PRO A 53 10.00 4.02 7.19
C PRO A 53 9.16 4.45 8.38
N ILE A 54 9.71 4.35 9.60
CA ILE A 54 9.11 4.92 10.80
C ILE A 54 9.36 6.43 10.73
N LYS A 55 8.49 7.15 10.03
CA LYS A 55 8.47 8.61 10.05
C LYS A 55 7.95 9.04 11.44
N PRO A 56 8.52 10.07 12.07
CA PRO A 56 7.94 10.63 13.28
C PRO A 56 6.48 10.99 12.99
N LEU A 57 5.56 10.65 13.90
CA LEU A 57 4.15 11.01 13.78
C LEU A 57 4.05 12.49 13.42
N GLY A 58 3.44 12.78 12.27
CA GLY A 58 3.09 14.13 11.89
C GLY A 58 2.13 14.77 12.90
N ASN A 59 1.65 15.97 12.62
CA ASN A 59 0.71 16.63 13.49
C ASN A 59 -0.65 15.89 13.48
N VAL A 60 -0.84 14.94 14.41
CA VAL A 60 -2.02 14.08 14.53
C VAL A 60 -3.31 14.89 14.66
N GLN A 61 -3.26 16.04 15.35
CA GLN A 61 -4.42 16.92 15.48
C GLN A 61 -4.83 17.53 14.14
N ALA A 62 -3.84 17.96 13.34
CA ALA A 62 -4.09 18.47 11.99
C ALA A 62 -4.65 17.37 11.07
N ALA A 63 -4.16 16.14 11.19
CA ALA A 63 -4.66 15.00 10.45
C ALA A 63 -6.11 14.65 10.84
N GLN A 64 -6.42 14.66 12.14
CA GLN A 64 -7.78 14.42 12.64
C GLN A 64 -8.77 15.46 12.12
N ALA A 65 -8.45 16.75 12.26
CA ALA A 65 -9.29 17.83 11.73
C ALA A 65 -9.42 17.74 10.20
N CYS A 66 -8.38 17.30 9.50
CA CYS A 66 -8.44 17.04 8.06
C CYS A 66 -9.42 15.91 7.72
N ARG A 67 -9.40 14.80 8.46
CA ARG A 67 -10.34 13.69 8.27
C ARG A 67 -11.78 14.09 8.56
N GLU A 68 -12.01 14.89 9.60
CA GLU A 68 -13.35 15.43 9.89
C GLU A 68 -13.87 16.30 8.73
N ASN A 69 -13.02 17.16 8.15
CA ASN A 69 -13.38 17.93 6.97
C ASN A 69 -13.68 17.04 5.76
N LEU A 70 -12.84 16.02 5.50
CA LEU A 70 -13.05 15.06 4.42
C LEU A 70 -14.38 14.29 4.60
N GLN A 71 -14.72 13.89 5.82
CA GLN A 71 -16.00 13.24 6.12
C GLN A 71 -17.20 14.15 5.87
N ARG A 72 -17.11 15.44 6.22
CA ARG A 72 -18.16 16.43 5.92
C ARG A 72 -18.34 16.61 4.41
N ILE A 73 -17.24 16.75 3.69
CA ILE A 73 -17.23 16.83 2.21
C ILE A 73 -17.86 15.58 1.61
N GLN A 74 -17.48 14.39 2.07
CA GLN A 74 -17.99 13.12 1.55
C GLN A 74 -19.50 12.95 1.83
N THR A 75 -19.94 13.37 3.02
CA THR A 75 -21.36 13.36 3.38
C THR A 75 -22.15 14.31 2.50
N ALA A 76 -21.63 15.51 2.24
CA ALA A 76 -22.25 16.48 1.34
C ALA A 76 -22.29 15.96 -0.12
N LYS A 77 -21.21 15.35 -0.62
CA LYS A 77 -21.20 14.68 -1.94
C LYS A 77 -22.28 13.61 -2.04
N ARG A 78 -22.45 12.80 -1.00
CA ARG A 78 -23.49 11.76 -0.94
C ARG A 78 -24.89 12.37 -1.04
N ARG A 79 -25.16 13.48 -0.35
CA ARG A 79 -26.43 14.21 -0.46
C ARG A 79 -26.66 14.79 -1.86
N VAL A 80 -25.60 15.29 -2.51
CA VAL A 80 -25.67 15.73 -3.92
C VAL A 80 -26.03 14.56 -4.84
N ALA A 81 -25.39 13.41 -4.66
CA ALA A 81 -25.69 12.18 -5.41
C ALA A 81 -27.16 11.75 -5.22
N GLU A 82 -27.64 11.74 -3.98
CA GLU A 82 -29.02 11.42 -3.63
C GLU A 82 -30.01 12.40 -4.29
N LYS A 83 -29.76 13.71 -4.23
CA LYS A 83 -30.61 14.73 -4.88
C LYS A 83 -30.65 14.63 -6.40
N ARG A 84 -29.53 14.27 -7.02
CA ARG A 84 -29.43 14.07 -8.47
C ARG A 84 -29.95 12.70 -8.91
N ALA A 85 -30.31 11.81 -7.97
CA ALA A 85 -30.65 10.41 -8.24
C ALA A 85 -29.59 9.70 -9.10
N THR A 86 -28.31 10.06 -8.94
CA THR A 86 -27.18 9.45 -9.67
C THR A 86 -26.04 9.15 -8.73
N THR A 87 -25.35 8.03 -8.99
CA THR A 87 -24.16 7.61 -8.23
C THR A 87 -22.86 7.93 -8.96
N THR A 88 -22.93 8.39 -10.21
CA THR A 88 -21.76 8.67 -11.05
C THR A 88 -21.82 10.07 -11.63
N GLY A 89 -20.64 10.66 -11.85
CA GLY A 89 -20.52 11.96 -12.51
C GLY A 89 -19.64 12.95 -11.76
N VAL A 90 -19.57 14.18 -12.26
CA VAL A 90 -18.76 15.24 -11.66
C VAL A 90 -19.63 16.06 -10.70
N ALA A 91 -19.15 16.22 -9.47
CA ALA A 91 -19.72 17.15 -8.50
C ALA A 91 -18.94 18.46 -8.54
N THR A 92 -19.66 19.58 -8.54
CA THR A 92 -19.04 20.90 -8.44
C THR A 92 -18.90 21.32 -6.98
N TRP A 93 -17.93 22.19 -6.68
CA TRP A 93 -17.74 22.69 -5.32
C TRP A 93 -18.94 23.47 -4.83
N GLU A 94 -19.62 24.21 -5.70
CA GLU A 94 -20.81 24.97 -5.39
C GLU A 94 -21.94 24.08 -4.85
N GLU A 95 -22.16 22.93 -5.47
CA GLU A 95 -23.20 21.98 -5.06
C GLU A 95 -22.85 21.31 -3.73
N VAL A 96 -21.60 20.89 -3.58
CA VAL A 96 -21.14 20.25 -2.34
C VAL A 96 -21.19 21.24 -1.18
N LEU A 97 -20.73 22.48 -1.38
CA LEU A 97 -20.76 23.52 -0.34
C LEU A 97 -22.19 23.92 0.02
N ARG A 98 -23.14 23.89 -0.93
CA ARG A 98 -24.56 24.14 -0.65
C ARG A 98 -25.16 23.09 0.28
N GLU A 99 -24.80 21.82 0.10
CA GLU A 99 -25.23 20.74 1.00
C GLU A 99 -24.48 20.74 2.33
N MET A 100 -23.24 21.21 2.35
CA MET A 100 -22.42 21.29 3.56
C MET A 100 -22.82 22.46 4.47
N TYR A 101 -23.26 23.58 3.87
CA TYR A 101 -23.67 24.80 4.57
C TYR A 101 -25.06 25.28 4.11
N PRO A 102 -26.14 24.58 4.49
CA PRO A 102 -27.49 24.89 4.05
C PRO A 102 -27.95 26.30 4.44
N GLN A 103 -27.37 26.90 5.49
CA GLN A 103 -27.65 28.27 5.90
C GLN A 103 -27.29 29.33 4.84
N TYR A 104 -26.41 28.99 3.89
CA TYR A 104 -26.04 29.87 2.78
C TYR A 104 -26.65 29.44 1.45
N ALA A 105 -27.53 28.43 1.43
CA ALA A 105 -28.07 27.86 0.19
C ALA A 105 -28.89 28.84 -0.65
N SER A 106 -29.47 29.88 -0.03
CA SER A 106 -30.22 30.94 -0.70
C SER A 106 -29.35 32.04 -1.31
N ARG A 107 -28.05 32.09 -0.98
CA ARG A 107 -27.11 33.06 -1.54
C ARG A 107 -26.55 32.61 -2.89
N ARG A 108 -26.19 33.57 -3.72
CA ARG A 108 -25.42 33.31 -4.94
C ARG A 108 -24.01 32.87 -4.55
N PHE A 109 -23.59 31.71 -5.03
CA PHE A 109 -22.21 31.24 -4.90
C PHE A 109 -21.39 31.83 -6.03
N ASP A 110 -20.74 32.96 -5.76
CA ASP A 110 -19.69 33.50 -6.62
C ASP A 110 -18.33 32.85 -6.29
N PRO A 111 -17.33 32.91 -7.19
CA PRO A 111 -16.04 32.27 -6.99
C PRO A 111 -15.30 32.71 -5.72
N THR A 112 -15.48 33.96 -5.28
CA THR A 112 -14.82 34.46 -4.07
C THR A 112 -15.45 33.90 -2.81
N PHE A 113 -16.77 33.77 -2.81
CA PHE A 113 -17.52 33.16 -1.71
C PHE A 113 -17.23 31.66 -1.58
N VAL A 114 -17.11 30.95 -2.71
CA VAL A 114 -16.67 29.54 -2.73
C VAL A 114 -15.32 29.38 -2.06
N GLN A 115 -14.32 30.22 -2.39
CA GLN A 115 -12.99 30.15 -1.78
C GLN A 115 -12.97 30.46 -0.28
N GLN A 116 -13.89 31.29 0.21
CA GLN A 116 -14.01 31.60 1.64
C GLN A 116 -14.66 30.46 2.43
N LEU A 117 -15.66 29.79 1.85
CA LEU A 117 -16.36 28.67 2.48
C LEU A 117 -15.65 27.34 2.33
N MET A 118 -14.81 27.19 1.31
CA MET A 118 -14.06 25.96 1.11
C MET A 118 -13.13 25.71 2.31
N PRO A 119 -13.28 24.57 3.00
CA PRO A 119 -12.43 24.26 4.14
C PRO A 119 -10.97 24.17 3.69
N ARG A 120 -10.05 24.64 4.53
CA ARG A 120 -8.61 24.50 4.29
C ARG A 120 -8.06 23.38 5.18
N CYS A 121 -7.17 22.56 4.62
CA CYS A 121 -6.49 21.56 5.42
C CYS A 121 -5.56 22.26 6.43
N PRO A 122 -5.60 21.94 7.73
CA PRO A 122 -4.73 22.56 8.74
C PRO A 122 -3.23 22.32 8.49
N ALA A 123 -2.89 21.27 7.74
CA ALA A 123 -1.52 20.99 7.30
C ALA A 123 -1.13 21.70 5.99
N GLY A 124 -1.97 22.62 5.48
CA GLY A 124 -1.69 23.39 4.26
C GLY A 124 -2.06 22.71 2.94
N GLY A 125 -2.70 21.54 2.99
CA GLY A 125 -3.19 20.84 1.81
C GLY A 125 -4.44 21.43 1.17
N VAL A 126 -4.72 20.97 -0.05
CA VAL A 126 -5.93 21.29 -0.83
C VAL A 126 -6.82 20.04 -0.90
N TYR A 127 -8.12 20.23 -0.76
CA TYR A 127 -9.09 19.16 -0.93
C TYR A 127 -9.47 19.00 -2.40
N GLU A 128 -9.63 17.75 -2.82
CA GLU A 128 -10.10 17.38 -4.14
C GLU A 128 -11.39 16.58 -4.01
N LEU A 129 -12.45 17.00 -4.70
CA LEU A 129 -13.71 16.27 -4.69
C LEU A 129 -13.60 14.95 -5.44
N GLY A 130 -12.94 14.93 -6.61
CA GLY A 130 -13.03 13.81 -7.55
C GLY A 130 -14.45 13.64 -8.11
N ARG A 131 -14.70 12.48 -8.73
CA ARG A 131 -16.05 12.12 -9.20
C ARG A 131 -16.95 11.69 -8.05
N LEU A 132 -18.26 11.62 -8.24
CA LEU A 132 -19.23 11.23 -7.19
C LEU A 132 -18.94 9.84 -6.61
N GLU A 133 -18.47 8.92 -7.45
CA GLU A 133 -18.07 7.56 -7.08
C GLU A 133 -16.72 7.47 -6.35
N GLU A 134 -15.90 8.53 -6.40
CA GLU A 134 -14.59 8.59 -5.75
C GLU A 134 -14.70 9.19 -4.35
N LEU A 135 -13.80 8.77 -3.44
CA LEU A 135 -13.65 9.43 -2.15
C LEU A 135 -12.98 10.79 -2.34
N ALA A 136 -13.43 11.79 -1.58
CA ALA A 136 -12.72 13.06 -1.49
C ALA A 136 -11.30 12.85 -0.95
N LYS A 137 -10.33 13.58 -1.50
CA LYS A 137 -8.90 13.45 -1.18
C LYS A 137 -8.34 14.76 -0.65
N CYS A 138 -7.25 14.66 0.09
CA CYS A 138 -6.42 15.79 0.48
C CYS A 138 -5.06 15.63 -0.20
N SER A 139 -4.50 16.73 -0.72
CA SER A 139 -3.19 16.72 -1.39
C SER A 139 -2.02 16.29 -0.50
N VAL A 140 -2.18 16.33 0.83
CA VAL A 140 -1.19 15.82 1.79
C VAL A 140 -1.10 14.29 1.73
N GLY A 141 -2.22 13.62 1.50
CA GLY A 141 -2.26 12.16 1.38
C GLY A 141 -1.89 11.42 2.66
N ALA A 142 -1.41 10.19 2.48
CA ALA A 142 -0.92 9.33 3.56
C ALA A 142 0.60 9.50 3.74
N ASN A 143 1.09 9.41 4.98
CA ASN A 143 2.49 9.51 5.32
C ASN A 143 3.29 8.24 5.02
N GLY A 144 2.62 7.15 4.64
CA GLY A 144 3.24 5.88 4.27
C GLY A 144 3.87 5.15 5.47
N THR A 145 3.43 5.51 6.67
CA THR A 145 3.84 4.93 7.95
C THR A 145 2.94 3.77 8.36
N VAL A 146 3.40 2.97 9.32
CA VAL A 146 2.58 1.91 9.92
C VAL A 146 1.43 2.49 10.74
N ASP A 147 1.66 3.65 11.36
CA ASP A 147 0.62 4.41 12.04
C ASP A 147 -0.09 5.32 11.03
N SER A 148 -1.42 5.22 10.99
CA SER A 148 -2.30 6.03 10.15
C SER A 148 -2.94 7.20 10.92
N ALA A 149 -2.57 7.40 12.19
CA ALA A 149 -3.11 8.47 13.01
C ALA A 149 -2.84 9.86 12.42
N ASP A 150 -1.71 10.03 11.74
CA ASP A 150 -1.28 11.25 11.06
C ASP A 150 -1.64 11.28 9.56
N ASP A 151 -2.37 10.28 9.06
CA ASP A 151 -2.79 10.24 7.66
C ASP A 151 -3.95 11.21 7.39
N HIS A 152 -3.81 11.96 6.30
CA HIS A 152 -4.80 12.94 5.82
C HIS A 152 -5.75 12.32 4.78
N VAL A 153 -6.11 11.04 4.96
CA VAL A 153 -7.04 10.32 4.08
C VAL A 153 -8.20 9.72 4.88
N ILE A 154 -9.32 9.49 4.19
CA ILE A 154 -10.45 8.74 4.73
C ILE A 154 -10.44 7.33 4.13
N TYR A 155 -10.60 6.33 4.99
CA TYR A 155 -10.79 4.94 4.58
C TYR A 155 -12.28 4.62 4.53
N ARG A 156 -12.65 3.75 3.59
CA ARG A 156 -14.04 3.37 3.31
C ARG A 156 -14.63 2.52 4.43
#